data_AF-A0A0R3RBI3-F1
#
_entry.id   AF-A0A0R3RBI3-F1
#
_cell.length_a   1.000
_cell.length_b   1.000
_cell.length_c   1.000
_cell.angle_alpha   90.00
_cell.angle_beta   90.00
_cell.angle_gamma   90.00
#
_symmetry.space_group_name_H-M   'P 1'
#
loop_
_entity.id
_entity.type
_entity.pdbx_description
1 polymer ?
#
loop_
_entity_poly.entity_id
_entity_poly.type
_entity_poly.pdbx_seq_one_letter_code
_entity_poly.pdbx_strand_id
1 'polypeptide(L)'
;LLNFGHLKQRDLEQKLSYDFLRAVSLRRSHFYETANISFQNLPFQQYDYSYVNGSCCENVIGYVPVPTGIVGPLLVNGRALVASTNRGCRAVFESGGVTVRMYRDGMTRAPVVQFANVARTLEMKDFLDSSTGFEEIKAVFDSTSSFARLQRLETDITGRLLFIRFEAKTGDAMGMNMVSKGTNAALSYLKQKCPEMEVLSLSGNYCVDKKASAINWIKGRGKSVVAEAVISAAVVQTVLKTTVDALVRLGQAKLL
;
A
#
# COMPACT_ATOMS: atom_id res chain seq x y z
N LEU A 1 24.10 22.13 -21.98
CA LEU A 1 24.53 21.40 -20.76
C LEU A 1 23.87 20.03 -20.64
N LEU A 2 22.53 19.94 -20.71
CA LEU A 2 21.81 18.66 -20.69
C LEU A 2 22.21 17.73 -21.86
N ASN A 3 22.19 18.22 -23.11
CA ASN A 3 22.53 17.42 -24.31
C ASN A 3 23.97 16.88 -24.30
N PHE A 4 24.88 17.55 -23.58
CA PHE A 4 26.29 17.16 -23.46
C PHE A 4 26.57 16.32 -22.19
N GLY A 5 25.55 15.97 -21.40
CA GLY A 5 25.70 15.19 -20.18
C GLY A 5 26.35 15.91 -18.99
N HIS A 6 26.71 17.20 -19.12
CA HIS A 6 27.29 18.00 -18.05
C HIS A 6 26.31 18.34 -16.92
N LEU A 7 25.01 18.21 -17.18
CA LEU A 7 23.95 18.36 -16.19
C LEU A 7 23.00 17.15 -16.29
N LYS A 8 22.69 16.50 -15.17
CA LYS A 8 21.70 15.43 -15.13
C LYS A 8 20.29 16.00 -15.00
N GLN A 9 19.32 15.35 -15.63
CA GLN A 9 17.93 15.81 -15.61
C GLN A 9 17.34 15.89 -14.20
N ARG A 10 17.68 14.95 -13.31
CA ARG A 10 17.18 14.91 -11.93
C ARG A 10 17.70 16.04 -11.04
N ASP A 11 18.72 16.76 -11.49
CA ASP A 11 19.36 17.84 -10.73
C ASP A 11 18.83 19.23 -11.16
N LEU A 12 17.92 19.29 -12.15
CA LEU A 12 17.41 20.53 -12.74
C LEU A 12 16.74 21.43 -11.71
N GLU A 13 15.86 20.85 -10.88
CA GLU A 13 15.13 21.56 -9.84
C GLU A 13 16.09 22.29 -8.90
N GLN A 14 17.13 21.60 -8.42
CA GLN A 14 18.14 22.19 -7.54
C GLN A 14 18.97 23.26 -8.24
N LYS A 15 19.35 23.04 -9.51
CA LYS A 15 20.20 23.98 -10.28
C LYS A 15 19.46 25.24 -10.74
N LEU A 16 18.14 25.18 -10.80
CA LEU A 16 17.30 26.32 -11.15
C LEU A 16 16.72 27.02 -9.92
N SER A 17 17.38 26.88 -8.76
CA SER A 17 16.93 27.48 -7.49
C SER A 17 15.47 27.15 -7.16
N TYR A 18 15.06 25.91 -7.43
CA TYR A 18 13.70 25.41 -7.23
C TYR A 18 12.61 26.11 -8.07
N ASP A 19 12.98 26.69 -9.22
CA ASP A 19 12.02 27.02 -10.28
C ASP A 19 11.55 25.74 -10.98
N PHE A 20 10.59 25.07 -10.34
CA PHE A 20 10.09 23.76 -10.76
C PHE A 20 9.43 23.80 -12.13
N LEU A 21 8.65 24.85 -12.42
CA LEU A 21 7.96 24.97 -13.71
C LEU A 21 8.96 25.07 -14.86
N ARG A 22 10.04 25.85 -14.67
CA ARG A 22 11.13 25.93 -15.63
C ARG A 22 11.90 24.63 -15.75
N ALA A 23 12.15 23.92 -14.65
CA ALA A 23 12.78 22.59 -14.67
C ALA A 23 12.00 21.60 -15.54
N VAL A 24 10.68 21.53 -15.34
CA VAL A 24 9.75 20.71 -16.13
C VAL A 24 9.77 21.13 -17.60
N SER A 25 9.71 22.44 -17.89
CA SER A 25 9.74 22.95 -19.26
C SER A 25 11.05 22.58 -19.99
N LEU A 26 12.21 22.78 -19.35
CA LEU A 26 13.50 22.45 -19.94
C LEU A 26 13.66 20.95 -20.18
N ARG A 27 13.14 20.12 -19.26
CA ARG A 27 13.13 18.66 -19.43
C ARG A 27 12.30 18.25 -20.64
N ARG A 28 11.12 18.85 -20.84
CA ARG A 28 10.28 18.62 -22.03
C ARG A 28 10.98 19.02 -23.33
N SER A 29 11.62 20.21 -23.37
CA SER A 29 12.39 20.66 -24.53
C SER A 29 13.56 19.74 -24.85
N HIS A 30 14.30 19.28 -23.83
CA HIS A 30 15.40 18.34 -24.01
C HIS A 30 14.95 17.01 -24.65
N PHE A 31 13.82 16.44 -24.23
CA PHE A 31 13.28 15.23 -24.84
C PHE A 31 12.76 15.45 -26.26
N TYR A 32 12.21 16.63 -26.56
CA TYR A 32 11.84 17.00 -27.92
C TYR A 32 13.08 17.05 -28.83
N GLU A 33 14.15 17.71 -28.40
CA GLU A 33 15.39 17.84 -29.20
C GLU A 33 16.13 16.50 -29.39
N THR A 34 16.21 15.68 -28.33
CA THR A 34 17.06 14.47 -28.33
C THR A 34 16.36 13.22 -28.84
N ALA A 35 15.03 13.14 -28.70
CA ALA A 35 14.27 11.94 -29.02
C ALA A 35 13.06 12.22 -29.94
N ASN A 36 12.87 13.47 -30.40
CA ASN A 36 11.73 13.90 -31.20
C ASN A 36 10.37 13.57 -30.55
N ILE A 37 10.30 13.63 -29.21
CA ILE A 37 9.07 13.35 -28.45
C ILE A 37 8.34 14.68 -28.17
N SER A 38 7.12 14.80 -28.69
CA SER A 38 6.24 15.95 -28.45
C SER A 38 5.30 15.70 -27.27
N PHE A 39 5.16 16.69 -26.39
CA PHE A 39 4.28 16.65 -25.22
C PHE A 39 3.11 17.63 -25.30
N GLN A 40 2.70 18.04 -26.52
CA GLN A 40 1.67 19.08 -26.72
C GLN A 40 0.39 18.85 -25.92
N ASN A 41 -0.06 17.59 -25.82
CA ASN A 41 -1.29 17.22 -25.11
C ASN A 41 -1.08 16.86 -23.64
N LEU A 42 0.16 16.90 -23.14
CA LEU A 42 0.47 16.64 -21.74
C LEU A 42 0.60 17.98 -21.00
N PRO A 43 -0.39 18.38 -20.18
CA PRO A 43 -0.34 19.65 -19.46
C PRO A 43 0.76 19.63 -18.41
N PHE A 44 1.31 20.81 -18.14
CA PHE A 44 2.37 20.99 -17.14
C PHE A 44 2.33 22.34 -16.44
N GLN A 45 1.50 23.27 -16.90
CA GLN A 45 1.34 24.59 -16.28
C GLN A 45 0.30 24.54 -15.15
N GLN A 46 0.30 25.57 -14.30
CA GLN A 46 -0.67 25.76 -13.22
C GLN A 46 -0.76 24.57 -12.24
N TYR A 47 0.37 23.90 -12.01
CA TYR A 47 0.50 22.82 -11.04
C TYR A 47 1.61 23.16 -10.06
N ASP A 48 1.35 22.98 -8.76
CA ASP A 48 2.34 23.21 -7.72
C ASP A 48 3.25 21.98 -7.56
N TYR A 49 4.39 22.02 -8.24
CA TYR A 49 5.39 20.95 -8.22
C TYR A 49 6.19 20.87 -6.91
N SER A 50 6.07 21.85 -6.01
CA SER A 50 6.78 21.81 -4.73
C SER A 50 6.37 20.60 -3.88
N TYR A 51 5.11 20.17 -3.96
CA TYR A 51 4.59 18.96 -3.28
C TYR A 51 5.04 17.64 -3.93
N VAL A 52 5.55 17.67 -5.16
CA VAL A 52 5.97 16.46 -5.89
C VAL A 52 7.45 16.19 -5.69
N ASN A 53 8.26 17.26 -5.72
CA ASN A 53 9.71 17.16 -5.66
C ASN A 53 10.19 16.44 -4.39
N GLY A 54 11.02 15.41 -4.56
CA GLY A 54 11.60 14.63 -3.47
C GLY A 54 10.62 13.75 -2.69
N SER A 55 9.34 13.69 -3.11
CA SER A 55 8.28 13.00 -2.36
C SER A 55 7.47 12.02 -3.21
N CYS A 56 7.01 12.43 -4.39
CA CYS A 56 5.97 11.70 -5.13
C CYS A 56 6.41 11.19 -6.51
N CYS A 57 7.28 11.94 -7.22
CA CYS A 57 7.71 11.59 -8.58
C CYS A 57 9.03 12.30 -8.91
N GLU A 58 9.91 11.62 -9.65
CA GLU A 58 11.15 12.16 -10.19
C GLU A 58 11.05 12.45 -11.69
N ASN A 59 11.92 13.32 -12.22
CA ASN A 59 12.00 13.66 -13.65
C ASN A 59 10.65 14.12 -14.25
N VAL A 60 9.94 14.98 -13.52
CA VAL A 60 8.58 15.41 -13.88
C VAL A 60 8.55 16.13 -15.24
N ILE A 61 7.62 15.74 -16.10
CA ILE A 61 7.40 16.33 -17.44
C ILE A 61 5.99 16.95 -17.60
N GLY A 62 5.19 16.93 -16.54
CA GLY A 62 3.81 17.38 -16.52
C GLY A 62 2.96 16.54 -15.57
N TYR A 63 1.65 16.55 -15.79
CA TYR A 63 0.68 15.73 -15.05
C TYR A 63 -0.37 15.17 -16.00
N VAL A 64 -1.04 14.10 -15.59
CA VAL A 64 -2.13 13.48 -16.34
C VAL A 64 -3.46 13.84 -15.65
N PRO A 65 -4.33 14.64 -16.28
CA PRO A 65 -5.67 14.87 -15.76
C PRO A 65 -6.49 13.58 -15.80
N VAL A 66 -7.03 13.17 -14.65
CA VAL A 66 -7.93 12.02 -14.55
C VAL A 66 -9.35 12.54 -14.35
N PRO A 67 -10.30 12.28 -15.27
CA PRO A 67 -11.70 12.65 -15.08
C PRO A 67 -12.20 12.12 -13.74
N THR A 68 -12.61 13.03 -12.86
CA THR A 68 -13.00 12.70 -11.48
C THR A 68 -14.48 13.04 -11.31
N GLY A 69 -15.29 12.00 -11.11
CA GLY A 69 -16.71 12.12 -10.84
C GLY A 69 -17.03 11.92 -9.35
N ILE A 70 -18.26 12.25 -8.98
CA ILE A 70 -18.78 12.13 -7.62
C ILE A 70 -19.91 11.10 -7.57
N VAL A 71 -19.91 10.22 -6.56
CA VAL A 71 -20.88 9.11 -6.41
C VAL A 71 -21.41 9.03 -4.98
N GLY A 72 -22.72 8.79 -4.84
CA GLY A 72 -23.43 8.60 -3.57
C GLY A 72 -24.36 9.78 -3.26
N PRO A 73 -25.46 9.63 -2.51
CA PRO A 73 -25.22 9.43 -1.12
C PRO A 73 -25.06 7.98 -0.80
N LEU A 74 -24.00 7.71 -0.05
CA LEU A 74 -23.80 6.44 0.61
C LEU A 74 -23.90 6.72 2.10
N LEU A 75 -24.96 6.20 2.71
CA LEU A 75 -25.15 6.24 4.16
C LEU A 75 -24.34 5.10 4.76
N VAL A 76 -23.21 5.42 5.38
CA VAL A 76 -22.30 4.45 6.00
C VAL A 76 -22.37 4.61 7.50
N ASN A 77 -22.75 3.57 8.23
CA ASN A 77 -22.86 3.61 9.70
C ASN A 77 -23.68 4.83 10.21
N GLY A 78 -24.79 5.16 9.52
CA GLY A 78 -25.64 6.31 9.85
C GLY A 78 -25.08 7.69 9.48
N ARG A 79 -23.93 7.77 8.77
CA ARG A 79 -23.32 9.03 8.32
C ARG A 79 -23.35 9.12 6.79
N ALA A 80 -23.84 10.25 6.27
CA ALA A 80 -23.84 10.51 4.84
C ALA A 80 -22.46 11.01 4.39
N LEU A 81 -21.85 10.34 3.40
CA LEU A 81 -20.49 10.69 2.95
C LEU A 81 -20.45 11.65 1.74
N VAL A 82 -21.45 11.67 0.85
CA VAL A 82 -21.45 12.41 -0.44
C VAL A 82 -22.90 12.62 -0.95
N ALA A 83 -23.20 13.52 -1.92
CA ALA A 83 -24.51 13.65 -2.60
C ALA A 83 -24.40 13.65 -4.16
N SER A 84 -25.15 12.77 -4.85
CA SER A 84 -24.96 12.29 -6.25
C SER A 84 -25.65 10.90 -6.47
N THR A 85 -26.09 10.57 -7.68
CA THR A 85 -26.93 9.37 -7.92
C THR A 85 -26.22 8.33 -8.80
N ASN A 86 -25.51 7.38 -8.18
CA ASN A 86 -25.23 6.08 -8.80
C ASN A 86 -26.26 5.06 -8.32
N ARG A 87 -26.73 4.20 -9.23
CA ARG A 87 -27.76 3.18 -9.01
C ARG A 87 -27.51 2.28 -7.80
N GLY A 88 -26.27 1.85 -7.57
CA GLY A 88 -25.91 1.02 -6.42
C GLY A 88 -26.01 1.77 -5.09
N CYS A 89 -25.41 2.96 -5.02
CA CYS A 89 -25.50 3.81 -3.83
C CYS A 89 -26.94 4.21 -3.52
N ARG A 90 -27.74 4.52 -4.55
CA ARG A 90 -29.17 4.80 -4.41
C ARG A 90 -29.92 3.63 -3.78
N ALA A 91 -29.69 2.40 -4.26
CA ALA A 91 -30.36 1.23 -3.72
C ALA A 91 -30.02 0.99 -2.24
N VAL A 92 -28.74 1.14 -1.88
CA VAL A 92 -28.28 1.04 -0.49
C VAL A 92 -28.86 2.16 0.38
N PHE A 93 -28.83 3.40 -0.10
CA PHE A 93 -29.31 4.56 0.62
C PHE A 93 -30.82 4.50 0.88
N GLU A 94 -31.62 4.19 -0.15
CA GLU A 94 -33.08 4.01 -0.03
C GLU A 94 -33.45 2.83 0.88
N SER A 95 -32.51 1.92 1.16
CA SER A 95 -32.71 0.78 2.05
C SER A 95 -32.09 0.96 3.44
N GLY A 96 -31.77 2.19 3.85
CA GLY A 96 -31.30 2.50 5.20
C GLY A 96 -29.78 2.47 5.38
N GLY A 97 -29.02 2.31 4.29
CA GLY A 97 -27.56 2.42 4.28
C GLY A 97 -26.82 1.09 4.40
N VAL A 98 -25.52 1.20 4.64
CA VAL A 98 -24.59 0.08 4.80
C VAL A 98 -23.92 0.14 6.16
N THR A 99 -23.85 -1.00 6.84
CA THR A 99 -23.04 -1.18 8.05
C THR A 99 -21.66 -1.65 7.62
N VAL A 100 -20.63 -0.96 8.10
CA VAL A 100 -19.23 -1.28 7.78
C VAL A 100 -18.43 -1.39 9.06
N ARG A 101 -17.63 -2.45 9.19
CA ARG A 101 -16.73 -2.68 10.33
C ARG A 101 -15.35 -3.10 9.84
N MET A 102 -14.33 -2.47 10.41
CA MET A 102 -12.95 -2.89 10.27
C MET A 102 -12.61 -3.83 11.41
N TYR A 103 -12.09 -5.02 11.10
CA TYR A 103 -11.78 -6.04 12.10
C TYR A 103 -10.29 -6.39 12.18
N ARG A 104 -9.48 -5.95 11.21
CA ARG A 104 -8.01 -5.94 11.31
C ARG A 104 -7.43 -4.67 10.73
N ASP A 105 -6.34 -4.23 11.34
CA ASP A 105 -5.54 -3.09 10.92
C ASP A 105 -4.07 -3.41 11.24
N GLY A 106 -3.30 -3.73 10.21
CA GLY A 106 -1.91 -4.13 10.32
C GLY A 106 -1.22 -4.15 8.95
N MET A 107 -0.24 -3.27 8.75
CA MET A 107 0.61 -3.29 7.55
C MET A 107 1.74 -4.29 7.74
N THR A 108 2.15 -4.95 6.66
CA THR A 108 3.14 -6.04 6.72
C THR A 108 4.41 -5.78 5.92
N ARG A 109 5.54 -6.24 6.48
CA ARG A 109 6.81 -6.43 5.79
C ARG A 109 7.38 -7.79 6.16
N ALA A 110 7.88 -8.53 5.18
CA ALA A 110 8.42 -9.86 5.41
C ALA A 110 9.79 -10.02 4.75
N PRO A 111 10.89 -9.84 5.48
CA PRO A 111 12.22 -10.21 5.03
C PRO A 111 12.38 -11.71 4.88
N VAL A 112 13.42 -12.08 4.13
CA VAL A 112 13.95 -13.44 4.08
C VAL A 112 15.41 -13.38 4.51
N VAL A 113 15.75 -14.24 5.48
CA VAL A 113 17.11 -14.42 5.99
C VAL A 113 17.56 -15.86 5.79
N GLN A 114 18.87 -16.09 5.77
CA GLN A 114 19.47 -17.39 5.54
C GLN A 114 20.47 -17.75 6.64
N PHE A 115 20.54 -19.05 6.96
CA PHE A 115 21.48 -19.61 7.93
C PHE A 115 22.38 -20.69 7.32
N ALA A 116 23.41 -21.08 8.06
CA ALA A 116 24.34 -22.12 7.65
C ALA A 116 23.66 -23.50 7.48
N ASN A 117 22.66 -23.81 8.33
CA ASN A 117 21.93 -25.08 8.29
C ASN A 117 20.51 -24.94 8.86
N VAL A 118 19.72 -26.01 8.75
CA VAL A 118 18.32 -26.05 9.19
C VAL A 118 18.21 -25.94 10.71
N ALA A 119 19.16 -26.49 11.48
CA ALA A 119 19.14 -26.41 12.95
C ALA A 119 19.20 -24.95 13.42
N ARG A 120 20.14 -24.15 12.90
CA ARG A 120 20.21 -22.71 13.20
C ARG A 120 18.96 -21.93 12.75
N THR A 121 18.35 -22.35 11.65
CA THR A 121 17.10 -21.75 11.15
C THR A 121 15.95 -21.99 12.13
N LEU A 122 15.84 -23.21 12.66
CA LEU A 122 14.85 -23.58 13.68
C LEU A 122 15.10 -22.89 15.01
N GLU A 123 16.35 -22.82 15.48
CA GLU A 123 16.69 -22.10 16.71
C GLU A 123 16.26 -20.62 16.64
N MET A 124 16.48 -19.95 15.50
CA MET A 124 15.99 -18.57 15.31
C MET A 124 14.46 -18.50 15.27
N LYS A 125 13.80 -19.44 14.59
CA LYS A 125 12.34 -19.51 14.57
C LYS A 125 11.77 -19.67 15.97
N ASP A 126 12.29 -20.62 16.76
CA ASP A 126 11.84 -20.90 18.12
C ASP A 126 12.05 -19.67 19.03
N PHE A 127 13.16 -18.96 18.86
CA PHE A 127 13.39 -17.69 19.53
C PHE A 127 12.32 -16.64 19.17
N LEU A 128 12.08 -16.41 17.87
CA LEU A 128 11.12 -15.41 17.39
C LEU A 128 9.66 -15.73 17.74
N ASP A 129 9.32 -17.02 17.84
CA ASP A 129 7.99 -17.51 18.22
C ASP A 129 7.79 -17.51 19.75
N SER A 130 8.88 -17.45 20.53
CA SER A 130 8.81 -17.33 21.99
C SER A 130 8.31 -15.95 22.42
N SER A 131 7.64 -15.89 23.59
CA SER A 131 7.17 -14.62 24.17
C SER A 131 8.31 -13.64 24.40
N THR A 132 9.46 -14.13 24.87
CA THR A 132 10.64 -13.31 25.13
C THR A 132 11.22 -12.73 23.84
N GLY A 133 11.40 -13.55 22.81
CA GLY A 133 11.91 -13.07 21.53
C GLY A 133 10.95 -12.10 20.85
N PHE A 134 9.63 -12.36 20.91
CA PHE A 134 8.64 -11.41 20.40
C PHE A 134 8.74 -10.04 21.10
N GLU A 135 8.78 -10.00 22.44
CA GLU A 135 8.85 -8.73 23.19
C GLU A 135 10.15 -7.97 22.93
N GLU A 136 11.28 -8.66 22.83
CA GLU A 136 12.55 -8.02 22.47
C GLU A 136 12.50 -7.39 21.08
N ILE A 137 12.00 -8.13 20.08
CA ILE A 137 11.88 -7.64 18.71
C ILE A 137 10.85 -6.51 18.61
N LYS A 138 9.77 -6.61 19.37
CA LYS A 138 8.76 -5.56 19.50
C LYS A 138 9.36 -4.27 20.04
N ALA A 139 10.15 -4.33 21.11
CA ALA A 139 10.78 -3.15 21.69
C ALA A 139 11.69 -2.43 20.68
N VAL A 140 12.51 -3.19 19.94
CA VAL A 140 13.39 -2.63 18.90
C VAL A 140 12.56 -2.04 17.75
N PHE A 141 11.57 -2.77 17.25
CA PHE A 141 10.72 -2.33 16.14
C PHE A 141 9.97 -1.04 16.50
N ASP A 142 9.32 -1.01 17.67
CA ASP A 142 8.48 0.10 18.12
C ASP A 142 9.31 1.36 18.44
N SER A 143 10.60 1.22 18.76
CA SER A 143 11.51 2.36 18.97
C SER A 143 11.72 3.23 17.73
N THR A 144 11.43 2.70 16.53
CA THR A 144 11.71 3.40 15.27
C THR A 144 10.67 4.47 14.90
N SER A 145 9.50 4.47 15.56
CA SER A 145 8.39 5.39 15.30
C SER A 145 7.40 5.47 16.47
N SER A 146 6.87 6.66 16.71
CA SER A 146 5.77 6.86 17.66
C SER A 146 4.46 6.17 17.27
N PHE A 147 4.27 5.81 15.98
CA PHE A 147 3.03 5.18 15.48
C PHE A 147 3.16 3.69 15.19
N ALA A 148 4.37 3.22 14.89
CA ALA A 148 4.62 1.81 14.56
C ALA A 148 4.44 0.96 15.82
N ARG A 149 3.46 0.06 15.83
CA ARG A 149 3.27 -0.88 16.93
C ARG A 149 3.19 -2.30 16.39
N LEU A 150 4.24 -3.08 16.61
CA LEU A 150 4.29 -4.48 16.23
C LEU A 150 3.18 -5.24 16.98
N GLN A 151 2.32 -5.90 16.22
CA GLN A 151 1.18 -6.68 16.71
C GLN A 151 1.45 -8.17 16.62
N ARG A 152 2.14 -8.59 15.56
CA ARG A 152 2.40 -9.99 15.29
C ARG A 152 3.70 -10.18 14.54
N LEU A 153 4.37 -11.27 14.86
CA LEU A 153 5.48 -11.82 14.11
C LEU A 153 5.08 -13.23 13.68
N GLU A 154 5.09 -13.51 12.38
CA GLU A 154 4.84 -14.86 11.87
C GLU A 154 6.07 -15.34 11.12
N THR A 155 6.59 -16.51 11.49
CA THR A 155 7.80 -17.06 10.89
C THR A 155 7.51 -18.33 10.13
N ASP A 156 8.15 -18.50 8.97
CA ASP A 156 7.99 -19.68 8.12
C ASP A 156 9.34 -20.09 7.52
N ILE A 157 9.55 -21.40 7.33
CA ILE A 157 10.85 -21.97 6.97
C ILE A 157 10.79 -22.60 5.58
N THR A 158 11.84 -22.39 4.79
CA THR A 158 12.11 -23.18 3.59
C THR A 158 13.58 -23.60 3.58
N GLY A 159 13.85 -24.80 4.06
CA GLY A 159 15.22 -25.31 4.22
C GLY A 159 16.03 -24.44 5.17
N ARG A 160 17.05 -23.75 4.63
CA ARG A 160 17.92 -22.83 5.39
C ARG A 160 17.44 -21.37 5.38
N LEU A 161 16.26 -21.11 4.81
CA LEU A 161 15.66 -19.79 4.72
C LEU A 161 14.59 -19.64 5.79
N LEU A 162 14.56 -18.46 6.41
CA LEU A 162 13.50 -18.05 7.34
C LEU A 162 12.84 -16.78 6.81
N PHE A 163 11.54 -16.87 6.58
CA PHE A 163 10.68 -15.73 6.27
C PHE A 163 10.07 -15.22 7.56
N ILE A 164 10.18 -13.91 7.81
CA ILE A 164 9.74 -13.30 9.07
C ILE A 164 8.73 -12.20 8.74
N ARG A 165 7.43 -12.45 8.90
CA ARG A 165 6.37 -11.50 8.59
C ARG A 165 6.05 -10.63 9.81
N PHE A 166 6.51 -9.38 9.76
CA PHE A 166 6.18 -8.34 10.73
C PHE A 166 4.83 -7.73 10.34
N GLU A 167 3.89 -7.70 11.29
CA GLU A 167 2.60 -7.00 11.16
C GLU A 167 2.49 -5.94 12.25
N ALA A 168 2.24 -4.69 11.84
CA ALA A 168 2.19 -3.57 12.76
C ALA A 168 1.09 -2.56 12.41
N LYS A 169 0.55 -1.90 13.43
CA LYS A 169 -0.25 -0.68 13.24
C LYS A 169 0.65 0.46 12.82
N THR A 170 0.10 1.38 12.02
CA THR A 170 0.86 2.49 11.41
C THR A 170 0.13 3.83 11.51
N GLY A 171 -0.82 3.95 12.45
CA GLY A 171 -1.72 5.10 12.54
C GLY A 171 -2.57 5.25 11.28
N ASP A 172 -2.67 6.48 10.78
CA ASP A 172 -3.43 6.80 9.56
C ASP A 172 -2.61 6.63 8.27
N ALA A 173 -1.29 6.44 8.39
CA ALA A 173 -0.45 6.17 7.24
C ALA A 173 -0.70 4.75 6.73
N MET A 174 -0.61 4.55 5.41
CA MET A 174 -0.52 3.21 4.83
C MET A 174 0.66 2.43 5.43
N GLY A 175 1.75 3.13 5.75
CA GLY A 175 2.74 2.63 6.70
C GLY A 175 3.86 1.76 6.12
N MET A 176 3.94 1.59 4.80
CA MET A 176 4.98 0.73 4.20
C MET A 176 6.42 1.13 4.56
N ASN A 177 6.75 2.43 4.53
CA ASN A 177 8.08 2.93 4.91
C ASN A 177 8.34 2.73 6.41
N MET A 178 7.31 2.97 7.23
CA MET A 178 7.37 2.83 8.68
C MET A 178 7.65 1.39 9.09
N VAL A 179 6.89 0.42 8.56
CA VAL A 179 7.11 -1.00 8.84
C VAL A 179 8.45 -1.46 8.30
N SER A 180 8.87 -1.01 7.11
CA SER A 180 10.18 -1.36 6.55
C SER A 180 11.34 -0.86 7.42
N LYS A 181 11.24 0.35 7.98
CA LYS A 181 12.22 0.90 8.92
C LYS A 181 12.28 0.09 10.22
N GLY A 182 11.12 -0.22 10.81
CA GLY A 182 11.02 -1.05 12.00
C GLY A 182 11.62 -2.45 11.79
N THR A 183 11.28 -3.10 10.67
CA THR A 183 11.85 -4.38 10.28
C THR A 183 13.37 -4.29 10.09
N ASN A 184 13.89 -3.25 9.46
CA ASN A 184 15.34 -3.11 9.26
C ASN A 184 16.10 -2.96 10.59
N ALA A 185 15.52 -2.23 11.55
CA ALA A 185 16.08 -2.12 12.91
C ALA A 185 16.06 -3.49 13.62
N ALA A 186 14.93 -4.22 13.54
CA ALA A 186 14.82 -5.57 14.09
C ALA A 186 15.83 -6.55 13.47
N LEU A 187 16.03 -6.51 12.15
CA LEU A 187 17.03 -7.33 11.46
C LEU A 187 18.46 -6.97 11.87
N SER A 188 18.74 -5.69 12.07
CA SER A 188 20.06 -5.22 12.54
C SER A 188 20.35 -5.74 13.95
N TYR A 189 19.35 -5.73 14.83
CA TYR A 189 19.44 -6.30 16.18
C TYR A 189 19.65 -7.83 16.15
N LEU A 190 18.87 -8.54 15.33
CA LEU A 190 19.03 -9.99 15.15
C LEU A 190 20.42 -10.35 14.61
N LYS A 191 20.97 -9.55 13.68
CA LYS A 191 22.31 -9.75 13.13
C LYS A 191 23.41 -9.55 14.18
N GLN A 192 23.21 -8.69 15.18
CA GLN A 192 24.14 -8.54 16.30
C GLN A 192 24.13 -9.77 17.22
N LYS A 193 22.95 -10.35 17.47
CA LYS A 193 22.81 -11.59 18.26
C LYS A 193 23.26 -12.84 17.51
N CYS A 194 23.10 -12.85 16.19
CA CYS A 194 23.37 -13.97 15.31
C CYS A 194 24.21 -13.49 14.12
N PRO A 195 25.53 -13.27 14.29
CA PRO A 195 26.40 -12.72 13.25
C PRO A 195 26.42 -13.54 11.95
N GLU A 196 26.13 -14.84 12.03
CA GLU A 196 26.04 -15.75 10.88
C GLU A 196 24.74 -15.63 10.07
N MET A 197 23.69 -14.96 10.59
CA MET A 197 22.43 -14.75 9.88
C MET A 197 22.63 -13.86 8.66
N GLU A 198 22.39 -14.33 7.45
CA GLU A 198 22.47 -13.51 6.24
C GLU A 198 21.11 -12.88 5.91
N VAL A 199 21.06 -11.55 5.78
CA VAL A 199 19.84 -10.85 5.32
C VAL A 199 19.86 -10.81 3.79
N LEU A 200 19.11 -11.72 3.15
CA LEU A 200 19.05 -11.79 1.69
C LEU A 200 18.21 -10.65 1.10
N SER A 201 17.09 -10.33 1.74
CA SER A 201 16.22 -9.23 1.31
C SER A 201 15.30 -8.77 2.44
N LEU A 202 15.09 -7.45 2.50
CA LEU A 202 14.07 -6.86 3.38
C LEU A 202 12.64 -7.27 2.97
N SER A 203 12.45 -7.69 1.72
CA SER A 203 11.16 -8.12 1.16
C SER A 203 11.30 -9.44 0.40
N GLY A 204 11.15 -10.55 1.11
CA GLY A 204 11.19 -11.91 0.58
C GLY A 204 9.88 -12.38 -0.07
N ASN A 205 9.03 -11.47 -0.57
CA ASN A 205 7.72 -11.80 -1.15
C ASN A 205 6.76 -12.58 -0.24
N TYR A 206 6.97 -12.56 1.08
CA TYR A 206 6.06 -13.15 2.08
C TYR A 206 5.19 -12.09 2.78
N CYS A 207 5.25 -10.83 2.31
CA CYS A 207 4.49 -9.71 2.90
C CYS A 207 2.96 -9.86 2.70
N VAL A 208 2.39 -9.93 1.49
CA VAL A 208 2.95 -9.77 0.11
C VAL A 208 2.52 -8.42 -0.47
N ASP A 209 3.43 -7.64 -1.02
CA ASP A 209 3.13 -6.31 -1.58
C ASP A 209 3.01 -6.36 -3.11
N LYS A 210 1.90 -5.85 -3.64
CA LYS A 210 1.65 -5.68 -5.09
C LYS A 210 1.73 -6.97 -5.93
N LYS A 211 1.53 -8.14 -5.31
CA LYS A 211 1.37 -9.45 -5.99
C LYS A 211 0.16 -10.20 -5.42
N ALA A 212 -0.52 -10.99 -6.25
CA ALA A 212 -1.57 -11.89 -5.80
C ALA A 212 -0.98 -12.94 -4.84
N SER A 213 -1.62 -13.14 -3.69
CA SER A 213 -1.13 -14.11 -2.70
C SER A 213 -2.23 -14.58 -1.74
N ALA A 214 -2.29 -15.90 -1.53
CA ALA A 214 -3.19 -16.53 -0.57
C ALA A 214 -2.95 -16.07 0.87
N ILE A 215 -1.72 -15.70 1.25
CA ILE A 215 -1.44 -15.23 2.62
C ILE A 215 -2.16 -13.92 2.91
N ASN A 216 -2.24 -13.00 1.95
CA ASN A 216 -2.97 -11.75 2.10
C ASN A 216 -4.49 -12.01 2.18
N TRP A 217 -4.99 -12.97 1.40
CA TRP A 217 -6.39 -13.37 1.44
C TRP A 217 -6.79 -13.97 2.79
N ILE A 218 -5.98 -14.91 3.31
CA ILE A 218 -6.29 -15.67 4.53
C ILE A 218 -5.98 -14.86 5.79
N LYS A 219 -4.83 -14.19 5.82
CA LYS A 219 -4.34 -13.51 7.02
C LYS A 219 -4.62 -12.01 7.05
N GLY A 220 -4.99 -11.42 5.92
CA GLY A 220 -5.16 -9.98 5.76
C GLY A 220 -3.82 -9.25 5.55
N ARG A 221 -3.94 -7.99 5.13
CA ARG A 221 -2.85 -7.01 5.01
C ARG A 221 -3.44 -5.61 4.90
N GLY A 222 -2.94 -4.66 5.68
CA GLY A 222 -3.50 -3.32 5.78
C GLY A 222 -4.81 -3.35 6.57
N LYS A 223 -5.91 -2.90 5.98
CA LYS A 223 -7.22 -2.88 6.62
C LYS A 223 -8.08 -4.04 6.12
N SER A 224 -8.56 -4.88 7.03
CA SER A 224 -9.59 -5.89 6.71
C SER A 224 -10.96 -5.37 7.14
N VAL A 225 -11.85 -5.26 6.17
CA VAL A 225 -13.16 -4.63 6.30
C VAL A 225 -14.25 -5.59 5.85
N VAL A 226 -15.37 -5.59 6.57
CA VAL A 226 -16.61 -6.25 6.18
C VAL A 226 -17.73 -5.21 6.09
N ALA A 227 -18.64 -5.40 5.14
CA ALA A 227 -19.77 -4.51 4.90
C ALA A 227 -21.03 -5.32 4.62
N GLU A 228 -22.18 -4.86 5.12
CA GLU A 228 -23.49 -5.47 4.89
C GLU A 228 -24.58 -4.42 4.72
N ALA A 229 -25.59 -4.75 3.91
CA ALA A 229 -26.80 -3.96 3.70
C ALA A 229 -27.97 -4.89 3.40
N VAL A 230 -29.18 -4.51 3.84
CA VAL A 230 -30.42 -5.20 3.48
C VAL A 230 -31.13 -4.33 2.45
N ILE A 231 -31.33 -4.84 1.24
CA ILE A 231 -31.98 -4.09 0.16
C ILE A 231 -33.44 -4.55 0.04
N SER A 232 -34.39 -3.63 0.12
CA SER A 232 -35.81 -3.98 0.03
C SER A 232 -36.17 -4.52 -1.37
N ALA A 233 -37.10 -5.47 -1.45
CA ALA A 233 -37.54 -6.02 -2.74
C ALA A 233 -38.05 -4.93 -3.70
N ALA A 234 -38.75 -3.91 -3.15
CA ALA A 234 -39.21 -2.75 -3.91
C ALA A 234 -38.04 -1.99 -4.55
N VAL A 235 -36.95 -1.75 -3.81
CA VAL A 235 -35.74 -1.10 -4.32
C VAL A 235 -35.01 -1.98 -5.33
N VAL A 236 -34.92 -3.30 -5.11
CA VAL A 236 -34.34 -4.23 -6.09
C VAL A 236 -35.09 -4.15 -7.43
N GLN A 237 -36.43 -4.09 -7.39
CA GLN A 237 -37.25 -4.03 -8.59
C GLN A 237 -37.23 -2.64 -9.24
N THR A 238 -37.36 -1.57 -8.47
CA THR A 238 -37.50 -0.21 -9.00
C THR A 238 -36.16 0.44 -9.33
N VAL A 239 -35.12 0.21 -8.53
CA VAL A 239 -33.78 0.76 -8.73
C VAL A 239 -32.92 -0.24 -9.50
N LEU A 240 -32.75 -1.47 -9.00
CA LEU A 240 -31.86 -2.48 -9.63
C LEU A 240 -32.49 -3.23 -10.81
N LYS A 241 -33.78 -2.97 -11.12
CA LYS A 241 -34.53 -3.51 -12.27
C LYS A 241 -34.34 -5.03 -12.43
N THR A 242 -34.39 -5.75 -11.32
CA THR A 242 -34.28 -7.22 -11.25
C THR A 242 -35.15 -7.76 -10.10
N THR A 243 -35.10 -9.06 -9.84
CA THR A 243 -35.72 -9.70 -8.67
C THR A 243 -34.65 -10.17 -7.68
N VAL A 244 -35.03 -10.37 -6.42
CA VAL A 244 -34.13 -10.90 -5.38
C VAL A 244 -33.61 -12.28 -5.79
N ASP A 245 -34.49 -13.19 -6.21
CA ASP A 245 -34.11 -14.55 -6.60
C ASP A 245 -33.14 -14.59 -7.77
N ALA A 246 -33.33 -13.72 -8.78
CA ALA A 246 -32.42 -13.64 -9.91
C ALA A 246 -31.03 -13.14 -9.47
N LEU A 247 -30.98 -12.17 -8.57
CA LEU A 247 -29.73 -11.62 -8.02
C LEU A 247 -28.98 -12.67 -7.18
N VAL A 248 -29.68 -13.40 -6.31
CA VAL A 248 -29.11 -14.49 -5.50
C VAL A 248 -28.59 -15.62 -6.38
N ARG A 249 -29.39 -16.08 -7.35
CA ARG A 249 -29.00 -17.15 -8.29
C ARG A 249 -27.74 -16.77 -9.07
N LEU A 250 -27.67 -15.54 -9.60
CA LEU A 250 -26.51 -15.07 -10.33
C LEU A 250 -25.28 -14.94 -9.42
N GLY A 251 -25.47 -14.45 -8.19
CA GLY A 251 -24.39 -14.35 -7.20
C GLY A 251 -23.77 -15.71 -6.89
N GLN A 252 -24.59 -16.72 -6.65
CA GLN A 252 -24.13 -18.10 -6.42
C GLN A 252 -23.42 -18.69 -7.64
N ALA A 253 -23.96 -18.53 -8.85
CA ALA A 253 -23.38 -19.15 -10.05
C ALA A 253 -22.10 -18.47 -10.56
N LYS A 254 -21.84 -17.22 -10.19
CA LYS A 254 -20.73 -16.41 -10.72
C LYS A 254 -19.59 -16.17 -9.73
N LEU A 255 -19.91 -16.00 -8.44
CA LEU A 255 -18.94 -15.53 -7.44
C LEU A 255 -18.45 -16.63 -6.49
N LEU A 256 -19.13 -17.77 -6.45
CA LEU A 256 -18.79 -18.96 -5.68
C LEU A 256 -18.49 -20.11 -6.64
#